data_AF-A0A8G1W3R8-F1
#
_entry.id   AF-A0A8G1W3R8-F1
#
_cell.length_a   1.000
_cell.length_b   1.000
_cell.length_c   1.000
_cell.angle_alpha   90.00
_cell.angle_beta   90.00
_cell.angle_gamma   90.00
#
_symmetry.space_group_name_H-M   'P 1'
#
loop_
_entity.id
_entity.type
_entity.pdbx_description
1 polymer ?
#
loop_
_entity_poly.entity_id
_entity_poly.type
_entity_poly.pdbx_seq_one_letter_code
_entity_poly.pdbx_strand_id
1 'polypeptide(L)'
;MLDDVEDGSPLRRSKPAAHSVFGVGQTVNSATFQLVEVIGRVAQVAGPLAQTIVLEELKNMLVAQSLDLHWVQHATPPSSQEYLQMIDGKTGALFRLIARLMIAQQSPSSTTNPPSLDRLMILFGRFFQIRDDYANLAMDQYQDSKGFCEDLDEGKWSFILLHALAHATPPTRMVLMNVLMQRHATGCAGRGHKELVLNIFRHETRSLAFTTEALWVLGQQIELEIQALERATLTANPVLREMVRSLQVGLTPPDGYGFEEVGGGGGGGAVGRGARISEGVLGLSC
;
A
#
# COMPACT_ATOMS: atom_id res chain seq x y z
N MET A 1 0.71 14.64 -7.87
CA MET A 1 0.83 16.11 -7.89
C MET A 1 1.23 16.62 -6.52
N LEU A 2 0.33 16.59 -5.52
CA LEU A 2 0.70 16.98 -4.15
C LEU A 2 1.73 16.01 -3.55
N ASP A 3 1.45 14.71 -3.60
CA ASP A 3 2.38 13.62 -3.25
C ASP A 3 3.78 13.84 -3.86
N ASP A 4 3.90 13.93 -5.19
CA ASP A 4 5.20 14.21 -5.84
C ASP A 4 5.90 15.52 -5.37
N VAL A 5 5.15 16.54 -4.93
CA VAL A 5 5.71 17.79 -4.36
C VAL A 5 6.19 17.57 -2.93
N GLU A 6 5.39 16.87 -2.13
CA GLU A 6 5.63 16.61 -0.72
C GLU A 6 6.82 15.64 -0.54
N ASP A 7 6.96 14.67 -1.44
CA ASP A 7 8.03 13.67 -1.44
C ASP A 7 9.31 14.19 -2.12
N GLY A 8 9.21 15.30 -2.87
CA GLY A 8 10.33 15.85 -3.65
C GLY A 8 10.69 15.01 -4.89
N SER A 9 9.74 14.23 -5.40
CA SER A 9 9.90 13.30 -6.53
C SER A 9 10.21 14.00 -7.86
N PRO A 10 11.40 13.80 -8.46
CA PRO A 10 11.76 14.47 -9.71
C PRO A 10 11.02 13.91 -10.95
N LEU A 11 10.53 12.67 -10.87
CA LEU A 11 9.96 11.93 -11.99
C LEU A 11 8.57 11.36 -11.64
N ARG A 12 7.70 11.31 -12.66
CA ARG A 12 6.42 10.60 -12.62
C ARG A 12 6.22 9.91 -13.96
N ARG A 13 6.19 8.57 -13.95
CA ARG A 13 6.02 7.74 -15.18
C ARG A 13 7.07 8.07 -16.25
N SER A 14 8.35 8.07 -15.86
CA SER A 14 9.52 8.35 -16.71
C SER A 14 9.56 9.76 -17.31
N LYS A 15 8.76 10.69 -16.79
CA LYS A 15 8.72 12.09 -17.23
C LYS A 15 8.95 13.02 -16.04
N PRO A 16 9.44 14.25 -16.26
CA PRO A 16 9.55 15.23 -15.18
C PRO A 16 8.23 15.40 -14.42
N ALA A 17 8.30 15.42 -13.09
CA ALA A 17 7.13 15.69 -12.26
C ALA A 17 6.59 17.11 -12.55
N ALA A 18 5.29 17.31 -12.29
CA ALA A 18 4.62 18.58 -12.62
C ALA A 18 5.32 19.79 -11.98
N HIS A 19 5.79 19.66 -10.73
CA HIS A 19 6.47 20.73 -10.03
C HIS A 19 7.87 21.03 -10.59
N SER A 20 8.52 20.06 -11.23
CA SER A 20 9.80 20.26 -11.91
C SER A 20 9.64 21.02 -13.24
N VAL A 21 8.42 21.05 -13.81
CA VAL A 21 8.11 21.77 -15.05
C VAL A 21 7.49 23.15 -14.76
N PHE A 22 6.48 23.20 -13.90
CA PHE A 22 5.67 24.41 -13.66
C PHE A 22 6.02 25.12 -12.35
N GLY A 23 6.90 24.55 -11.53
CA GLY A 23 7.21 25.03 -10.19
C GLY A 23 6.21 24.54 -9.14
N VAL A 24 6.67 24.53 -7.89
CA VAL A 24 5.91 24.07 -6.73
C VAL A 24 4.61 24.87 -6.56
N GLY A 25 4.70 26.21 -6.57
CA GLY A 25 3.53 27.07 -6.32
C GLY A 25 2.38 26.85 -7.30
N GLN A 26 2.66 26.75 -8.60
CA GLN A 26 1.63 26.48 -9.62
C GLN A 26 1.06 25.07 -9.49
N THR A 27 1.90 24.08 -9.17
CA THR A 27 1.49 22.69 -9.02
C THR A 27 0.54 22.52 -7.84
N VAL A 28 0.90 23.09 -6.69
CA VAL A 28 0.05 23.07 -5.48
C VAL A 28 -1.27 23.79 -5.74
N ASN A 29 -1.23 25.01 -6.30
CA ASN A 29 -2.44 25.76 -6.60
C ASN A 29 -3.37 24.98 -7.56
N SER A 30 -2.82 24.36 -8.61
CA SER A 30 -3.60 23.58 -9.57
C SER A 30 -4.20 22.33 -8.94
N ALA A 31 -3.46 21.62 -8.10
CA ALA A 31 -3.97 20.42 -7.42
C ALA A 31 -5.08 20.78 -6.42
N THR A 32 -4.91 21.85 -5.65
CA THR A 32 -5.93 22.35 -4.72
C THR A 32 -7.19 22.80 -5.46
N PHE A 33 -7.05 23.50 -6.58
CA PHE A 33 -8.19 23.86 -7.44
C PHE A 33 -8.96 22.62 -7.92
N GLN A 34 -8.26 21.57 -8.39
CA GLN A 34 -8.90 20.33 -8.83
C GLN A 34 -9.66 19.63 -7.69
N LEU A 35 -9.14 19.64 -6.46
CA LEU A 35 -9.86 19.09 -5.30
C LEU A 35 -11.18 19.85 -5.06
N VAL A 36 -11.16 21.17 -5.12
CA VAL A 36 -12.37 22.01 -4.96
C VAL A 36 -13.38 21.74 -6.08
N GLU A 37 -12.93 21.67 -7.34
CA GLU A 37 -13.76 21.35 -8.49
C GLU A 37 -14.43 19.97 -8.37
N VAL A 38 -13.67 18.94 -7.96
CA VAL A 38 -14.20 17.59 -7.77
C VAL A 38 -15.28 17.58 -6.68
N ILE A 39 -15.04 18.22 -5.54
CA ILE A 39 -16.02 18.31 -4.45
C ILE A 39 -17.29 19.02 -4.92
N GLY A 40 -17.16 20.13 -5.67
CA GLY A 40 -18.30 20.85 -6.24
C GLY A 40 -19.09 20.01 -7.24
N ARG A 41 -18.39 19.28 -8.12
CA ARG A 41 -19.01 18.43 -9.14
C ARG A 41 -19.74 17.23 -8.53
N VAL A 42 -19.18 16.62 -7.49
CA VAL A 42 -19.83 15.49 -6.80
C VAL A 42 -21.17 15.93 -6.20
N ALA A 43 -21.23 17.12 -5.60
CA ALA A 43 -22.49 17.65 -5.06
C ALA A 43 -23.56 17.81 -6.13
N GLN A 44 -23.18 18.27 -7.33
CA GLN A 44 -24.10 18.49 -8.46
C GLN A 44 -24.57 17.18 -9.09
N VAL A 45 -23.69 16.20 -9.24
CA VAL A 45 -23.96 14.98 -10.02
C VAL A 45 -24.52 13.84 -9.16
N ALA A 46 -24.02 13.67 -7.94
CA ALA A 46 -24.27 12.50 -7.09
C ALA A 46 -25.02 12.84 -5.78
N GLY A 47 -25.25 14.13 -5.53
CA GLY A 47 -26.05 14.63 -4.42
C GLY A 47 -25.29 14.77 -3.08
N PRO A 48 -25.98 15.26 -2.03
CA PRO A 48 -25.34 15.64 -0.76
C PRO A 48 -24.63 14.48 -0.04
N LEU A 49 -25.19 13.27 -0.10
CA LEU A 49 -24.58 12.10 0.55
C LEU A 49 -23.21 11.77 -0.07
N ALA A 50 -23.11 11.79 -1.40
CA ALA A 50 -21.84 11.55 -2.10
C ALA A 50 -20.80 12.62 -1.77
N GLN A 51 -21.23 13.89 -1.66
CA GLN A 51 -20.35 14.97 -1.26
C GLN A 51 -19.80 14.75 0.17
N THR A 52 -20.64 14.36 1.12
CA THR A 52 -20.22 14.03 2.49
C THR A 52 -19.20 12.89 2.49
N ILE A 53 -19.45 11.81 1.74
CA ILE A 53 -18.52 10.68 1.62
C ILE A 53 -17.16 11.13 1.09
N VAL A 54 -17.14 11.95 0.03
CA VAL A 54 -15.89 12.50 -0.53
C VAL A 54 -15.14 13.33 0.51
N LEU A 55 -15.83 14.23 1.21
CA LEU A 55 -15.20 15.08 2.22
C LEU A 55 -14.61 14.27 3.39
N GLU A 56 -15.34 13.25 3.86
CA GLU A 56 -14.87 12.37 4.93
C GLU A 56 -13.62 11.59 4.53
N GLU A 57 -13.61 10.95 3.35
CA GLU A 57 -12.44 10.17 2.94
C GLU A 57 -11.26 11.05 2.53
N LEU A 58 -11.49 12.22 1.94
CA LEU A 58 -10.41 13.20 1.71
C LEU A 58 -9.77 13.65 3.03
N LYS A 59 -10.58 13.86 4.08
CA LYS A 59 -10.05 14.17 5.42
C LYS A 59 -9.19 13.02 5.95
N ASN A 60 -9.64 11.77 5.82
CA ASN A 60 -8.87 10.60 6.23
C ASN A 60 -7.52 10.53 5.49
N MET A 61 -7.53 10.75 4.17
CA MET A 61 -6.31 10.77 3.35
C MET A 61 -5.33 11.85 3.81
N LEU A 62 -5.81 13.07 4.06
CA LEU A 62 -4.96 14.17 4.52
C LEU A 62 -4.37 13.92 5.91
N VAL A 63 -5.16 13.35 6.83
CA VAL A 63 -4.65 12.97 8.16
C VAL A 63 -3.57 11.90 8.05
N ALA A 64 -3.79 10.86 7.24
CA ALA A 64 -2.79 9.83 7.03
C ALA A 64 -1.52 10.36 6.35
N GLN A 65 -1.66 11.22 5.34
CA GLN A 65 -0.53 11.91 4.71
C GLN A 65 0.25 12.73 5.73
N SER A 66 -0.43 13.40 6.67
CA SER A 66 0.27 14.20 7.68
C SER A 66 1.11 13.33 8.63
N LEU A 67 0.71 12.08 8.90
CA LEU A 67 1.52 11.13 9.68
C LEU A 67 2.76 10.69 8.91
N ASP A 68 2.60 10.33 7.63
CA ASP A 68 3.69 9.91 6.74
C ASP A 68 4.78 11.01 6.68
N LEU A 69 4.35 12.25 6.38
CA LEU A 69 5.22 13.42 6.35
C LEU A 69 5.87 13.73 7.70
N HIS A 70 5.12 13.59 8.81
CA HIS A 70 5.66 13.80 10.15
C HIS A 70 6.82 12.83 10.45
N TRP A 71 6.64 11.55 10.15
CA TRP A 71 7.67 10.53 10.42
C TRP A 71 8.93 10.76 9.59
N VAL A 72 8.79 11.15 8.32
CA VAL A 72 9.93 11.47 7.45
C VAL A 72 10.64 12.75 7.93
N GLN A 73 9.87 13.81 8.22
CA GLN A 73 10.41 15.10 8.64
C GLN A 73 11.16 15.04 9.97
N HIS A 74 10.68 14.23 10.91
CA HIS A 74 11.29 14.09 12.24
C HIS A 74 12.20 12.87 12.38
N ALA A 75 12.39 12.11 11.30
CA ALA A 75 13.14 10.86 11.30
C ALA A 75 12.74 9.90 12.43
N THR A 76 11.43 9.84 12.73
CA THR A 76 10.85 9.01 13.78
C THR A 76 10.15 7.81 13.14
N PRO A 77 10.64 6.58 13.32
CA PRO A 77 10.00 5.40 12.74
C PRO A 77 8.66 5.12 13.42
N PRO A 78 7.57 4.85 12.66
CA PRO A 78 6.34 4.35 13.23
C PRO A 78 6.47 2.91 13.72
N SER A 79 5.60 2.50 14.64
CA SER A 79 5.32 1.09 14.86
C SER A 79 4.60 0.47 13.67
N SER A 80 4.64 -0.86 13.55
CA SER A 80 3.95 -1.58 12.48
C SER A 80 2.44 -1.31 12.47
N GLN A 81 1.83 -1.13 13.65
CA GLN A 81 0.41 -0.83 13.78
C GLN A 81 0.09 0.58 13.28
N GLU A 82 0.89 1.58 13.66
CA GLU A 82 0.74 2.95 13.17
C GLU A 82 0.94 3.02 11.65
N TYR A 83 1.91 2.28 11.13
CA TYR A 83 2.14 2.16 9.69
C TYR A 83 0.90 1.64 8.97
N LEU A 84 0.31 0.53 9.43
CA LEU A 84 -0.91 -0.03 8.82
C LEU A 84 -2.10 0.93 8.93
N GLN A 85 -2.26 1.63 10.06
CA GLN A 85 -3.31 2.64 10.22
C GLN A 85 -3.14 3.82 9.25
N MET A 86 -1.90 4.26 9.02
CA MET A 86 -1.60 5.28 8.02
C MET A 86 -1.98 4.77 6.61
N ILE A 87 -1.61 3.54 6.25
CA ILE A 87 -1.99 2.99 4.93
C ILE A 87 -3.52 2.92 4.78
N ASP A 88 -4.22 2.45 5.82
CA ASP A 88 -5.67 2.34 5.80
C ASP A 88 -6.34 3.72 5.65
N GLY A 89 -5.73 4.77 6.20
CA GLY A 89 -6.19 6.16 6.07
C GLY A 89 -5.77 6.86 4.78
N LYS A 90 -4.67 6.46 4.13
CA LYS A 90 -4.15 7.05 2.89
C LYS A 90 -4.70 6.28 1.68
N THR A 91 -4.11 5.13 1.37
CA THR A 91 -4.46 4.32 0.19
C THR A 91 -5.78 3.55 0.41
N GLY A 92 -6.01 3.04 1.63
CA GLY A 92 -7.26 2.37 1.97
C GLY A 92 -8.48 3.29 1.91
N ALA A 93 -8.34 4.57 2.29
CA ALA A 93 -9.41 5.55 2.19
C ALA A 93 -9.83 5.81 0.75
N LEU A 94 -8.91 5.74 -0.21
CA LEU A 94 -9.25 5.91 -1.63
C LEU A 94 -10.11 4.75 -2.14
N PHE A 95 -9.77 3.52 -1.76
CA PHE A 95 -10.60 2.35 -2.08
C PHE A 95 -11.96 2.40 -1.39
N ARG A 96 -12.00 2.77 -0.10
CA ARG A 96 -13.28 2.96 0.62
C ARG A 96 -14.14 4.06 -0.02
N LEU A 97 -13.53 5.16 -0.46
CA LEU A 97 -14.23 6.23 -1.16
C LEU A 97 -14.96 5.69 -2.40
N ILE A 98 -14.28 4.90 -3.23
CA ILE A 98 -14.88 4.29 -4.42
C ILE A 98 -16.06 3.40 -4.02
N ALA A 99 -15.88 2.49 -3.07
CA ALA A 99 -16.94 1.58 -2.63
C ALA A 99 -18.16 2.32 -2.04
N ARG A 100 -17.92 3.30 -1.16
CA ARG A 100 -18.98 4.10 -0.53
C ARG A 100 -19.76 4.92 -1.56
N LEU A 101 -19.08 5.48 -2.56
CA LEU A 101 -19.74 6.19 -3.65
C LEU A 101 -20.59 5.24 -4.50
N MET A 102 -20.09 4.06 -4.85
CA MET A 102 -20.86 3.07 -5.62
C MET A 102 -22.13 2.64 -4.88
N ILE A 103 -22.02 2.38 -3.57
CA ILE A 103 -23.17 2.03 -2.71
C ILE A 103 -24.16 3.20 -2.62
N ALA A 104 -23.67 4.43 -2.44
CA ALA A 104 -24.51 5.62 -2.35
C ALA A 104 -25.26 5.95 -3.65
N GLN A 105 -24.81 5.42 -4.80
CA GLN A 105 -25.45 5.60 -6.11
C GLN A 105 -26.27 4.38 -6.55
N GLN A 106 -26.50 3.42 -5.65
CA GLN A 106 -27.33 2.26 -5.92
C GLN A 106 -28.78 2.68 -6.21
N SER A 107 -29.44 1.99 -7.15
CA SER A 107 -30.83 2.30 -7.52
C SER A 107 -31.77 2.19 -6.31
N PRO A 108 -32.70 3.14 -6.09
CA PRO A 108 -33.72 3.06 -5.04
C PRO A 108 -34.61 1.82 -5.13
N SER A 109 -34.66 1.17 -6.29
CA SER A 109 -35.39 -0.08 -6.50
C SER A 109 -34.69 -1.32 -5.93
N SER A 110 -33.45 -1.18 -5.44
CA SER A 110 -32.73 -2.27 -4.79
C SER A 110 -33.28 -2.50 -3.39
N THR A 111 -33.91 -3.65 -3.17
CA THR A 111 -34.49 -4.04 -1.88
C THR A 111 -33.49 -4.71 -0.94
N THR A 112 -32.26 -4.96 -1.40
CA THR A 112 -31.18 -5.57 -0.63
C THR A 112 -30.12 -4.52 -0.25
N ASN A 113 -29.81 -4.46 1.05
CA ASN A 113 -28.62 -3.75 1.52
C ASN A 113 -27.37 -4.50 1.00
N PRO A 114 -26.43 -3.83 0.33
CA PRO A 114 -25.20 -4.47 -0.10
C PRO A 114 -24.39 -4.91 1.14
N PRO A 115 -23.64 -6.03 1.06
CA PRO A 115 -22.68 -6.38 2.09
C PRO A 115 -21.63 -5.26 2.23
N SER A 116 -21.06 -5.11 3.44
CA SER A 116 -19.94 -4.17 3.63
C SER A 116 -18.77 -4.58 2.74
N LEU A 117 -18.17 -3.59 2.08
CA LEU A 117 -16.96 -3.75 1.27
C LEU A 117 -15.71 -3.26 2.03
N ASP A 118 -15.84 -2.79 3.27
CA ASP A 118 -14.77 -2.11 3.99
C ASP A 118 -13.54 -2.99 4.16
N ARG A 119 -13.75 -4.25 4.54
CA ARG A 119 -12.67 -5.22 4.70
C ARG A 119 -11.92 -5.44 3.40
N LEU A 120 -12.64 -5.64 2.30
CA LEU A 120 -12.03 -5.80 0.97
C LEU A 120 -11.22 -4.56 0.57
N MET A 121 -11.78 -3.36 0.80
CA MET A 121 -11.11 -2.09 0.46
C MET A 121 -9.85 -1.85 1.30
N ILE A 122 -9.87 -2.21 2.59
CA ILE A 122 -8.69 -2.16 3.47
C ILE A 122 -7.60 -3.12 2.96
N LEU A 123 -7.98 -4.37 2.62
CA LEU A 123 -7.03 -5.35 2.10
C LEU A 123 -6.39 -4.88 0.78
N PHE A 124 -7.19 -4.32 -0.14
CA PHE A 124 -6.66 -3.72 -1.37
C PHE A 124 -5.73 -2.54 -1.08
N GLY A 125 -6.09 -1.65 -0.15
CA GLY A 125 -5.26 -0.52 0.25
C GLY A 125 -3.89 -0.96 0.75
N ARG A 126 -3.87 -1.93 1.67
CA ARG A 126 -2.65 -2.53 2.22
C ARG A 126 -1.82 -3.21 1.16
N PHE A 127 -2.44 -4.08 0.36
CA PHE A 127 -1.74 -4.78 -0.73
C PHE A 127 -1.12 -3.80 -1.72
N PHE A 128 -1.87 -2.78 -2.14
CA PHE A 128 -1.40 -1.81 -3.13
C PHE A 128 -0.22 -0.99 -2.60
N GLN A 129 -0.30 -0.49 -1.36
CA GLN A 129 0.79 0.30 -0.79
C GLN A 129 2.06 -0.53 -0.59
N ILE A 130 1.94 -1.72 0.01
CA ILE A 130 3.10 -2.60 0.26
C ILE A 130 3.73 -3.04 -1.07
N ARG A 131 2.91 -3.24 -2.12
CA ARG A 131 3.40 -3.57 -3.45
C ARG A 131 4.12 -2.38 -4.10
N ASP A 132 3.64 -1.15 -3.91
CA ASP A 132 4.31 0.05 -4.42
C ASP A 132 5.69 0.23 -3.77
N ASP A 133 5.77 0.10 -2.44
CA ASP A 133 7.03 0.14 -1.69
C ASP A 133 8.01 -0.95 -2.18
N TYR A 134 7.51 -2.17 -2.42
CA TYR A 134 8.33 -3.27 -2.95
C TYR A 134 8.80 -2.99 -4.38
N ALA A 135 7.90 -2.53 -5.24
CA ALA A 135 8.21 -2.26 -6.63
C ALA A 135 9.26 -1.15 -6.78
N ASN A 136 9.20 -0.11 -5.93
CA ASN A 136 10.19 0.98 -5.90
C ASN A 136 11.63 0.47 -5.71
N LEU A 137 11.81 -0.60 -4.92
CA LEU A 137 13.12 -1.13 -4.55
C LEU A 137 13.56 -2.34 -5.39
N ALA A 138 12.61 -3.13 -5.92
CA ALA A 138 12.90 -4.46 -6.47
C ALA A 138 12.56 -4.64 -7.96
N MET A 139 11.80 -3.73 -8.58
CA MET A 139 11.37 -3.88 -9.98
C MET A 139 12.10 -2.92 -10.91
N ASP A 140 12.75 -3.46 -11.95
CA ASP A 140 13.51 -2.65 -12.93
C ASP A 140 12.62 -1.62 -13.66
N GLN A 141 11.37 -2.00 -13.99
CA GLN A 141 10.40 -1.09 -14.60
C GLN A 141 10.12 0.16 -13.75
N TYR A 142 10.16 0.02 -12.43
CA TYR A 142 9.96 1.15 -11.51
C TYR A 142 11.18 2.06 -11.47
N GLN A 143 12.39 1.50 -11.54
CA GLN A 143 13.63 2.28 -11.65
C GLN A 143 13.61 3.20 -12.87
N ASP A 144 13.12 2.71 -14.01
CA ASP A 144 12.98 3.50 -15.23
C ASP A 144 11.90 4.60 -15.13
N SER A 145 10.92 4.43 -14.23
CA SER A 145 9.74 5.31 -14.13
C SER A 145 9.82 6.38 -13.05
N LYS A 146 10.51 6.09 -11.96
CA LYS A 146 10.63 6.92 -10.76
C LYS A 146 12.08 7.26 -10.42
N GLY A 147 13.03 6.42 -10.82
CA GLY A 147 14.44 6.51 -10.45
C GLY A 147 14.87 5.34 -9.57
N PHE A 148 16.18 5.14 -9.45
CA PHE A 148 16.75 4.03 -8.68
C PHE A 148 16.49 4.22 -7.18
N CYS A 149 15.60 3.40 -6.59
CA CYS A 149 15.21 3.41 -5.18
C CYS A 149 14.84 4.80 -4.66
N GLU A 150 13.89 5.45 -5.33
CA GLU A 150 13.39 6.78 -4.96
C GLU A 150 12.87 6.84 -3.52
N ASP A 151 12.24 5.78 -2.99
CA ASP A 151 11.76 5.77 -1.59
C ASP A 151 12.90 6.00 -0.59
N LEU A 152 14.14 5.60 -0.94
CA LEU A 152 15.32 5.89 -0.14
C LEU A 152 15.80 7.34 -0.29
N ASP A 153 15.52 8.00 -1.42
CA ASP A 153 15.72 9.45 -1.57
C ASP A 153 14.69 10.26 -0.81
N GLU A 154 13.45 9.78 -0.70
CA GLU A 154 12.37 10.37 0.11
C GLU A 154 12.64 10.18 1.61
N GLY A 155 13.36 9.11 1.98
CA GLY A 155 13.57 8.73 3.38
C GLY A 155 12.32 8.13 4.02
N LYS A 156 11.45 7.55 3.18
CA LYS A 156 10.17 6.98 3.58
C LYS A 156 10.34 5.80 4.53
N TRP A 157 9.48 5.73 5.53
CA TRP A 157 9.39 4.57 6.43
C TRP A 157 8.56 3.45 5.80
N SER A 158 9.08 2.88 4.71
CA SER A 158 8.41 1.80 3.97
C SER A 158 8.30 0.51 4.79
N PHE A 159 7.36 -0.36 4.37
CA PHE A 159 7.15 -1.66 5.02
C PHE A 159 8.46 -2.49 5.12
N ILE A 160 9.27 -2.46 4.06
CA ILE A 160 10.55 -3.18 3.96
C ILE A 160 11.55 -2.63 4.98
N LEU A 161 11.64 -1.30 5.10
CA LEU A 161 12.58 -0.66 6.02
C LEU A 161 12.19 -0.92 7.48
N LEU A 162 10.90 -0.83 7.82
CA LEU A 162 10.42 -1.14 9.17
C LEU A 162 10.71 -2.58 9.56
N HIS A 163 10.45 -3.54 8.66
CA HIS A 163 10.80 -4.93 8.89
C HIS A 163 12.32 -5.11 9.06
N ALA A 164 13.13 -4.47 8.21
CA ALA A 164 14.59 -4.55 8.28
C ALA A 164 15.12 -4.05 9.62
N LEU A 165 14.59 -2.94 10.14
CA LEU A 165 15.02 -2.38 11.43
C LEU A 165 14.65 -3.27 12.60
N ALA A 166 13.48 -3.90 12.57
CA ALA A 166 13.07 -4.84 13.60
C ALA A 166 13.99 -6.08 13.65
N HIS A 167 14.46 -6.56 12.50
CA HIS A 167 15.20 -7.84 12.39
C HIS A 167 16.71 -7.70 12.17
N ALA A 168 17.23 -6.49 11.97
CA ALA A 168 18.67 -6.25 11.82
C ALA A 168 19.43 -6.52 13.13
N THR A 169 20.67 -6.99 12.99
CA THR A 169 21.62 -7.03 14.10
C THR A 169 21.87 -5.62 14.64
N PRO A 170 22.27 -5.44 15.91
CA PRO A 170 22.53 -4.10 16.45
C PRO A 170 23.51 -3.26 15.60
N PRO A 171 24.63 -3.80 15.08
CA PRO A 171 25.51 -3.07 14.16
C PRO A 171 24.80 -2.65 12.87
N THR A 172 24.08 -3.56 12.21
CA THR A 172 23.39 -3.26 10.95
C THR A 172 22.24 -2.29 11.14
N ARG A 173 21.52 -2.36 12.25
CA ARG A 173 20.50 -1.37 12.62
C ARG A 173 21.10 0.03 12.73
N MET A 174 22.28 0.16 13.36
CA MET A 174 22.99 1.45 13.42
C MET A 174 23.39 1.93 12.02
N VAL A 175 23.85 1.04 11.14
CA VAL A 175 24.17 1.39 9.74
C VAL A 175 22.93 1.92 9.01
N LEU A 176 21.80 1.20 9.08
CA LEU A 176 20.54 1.63 8.46
C LEU A 176 20.11 3.02 8.98
N MET A 177 20.14 3.23 10.30
CA MET A 177 19.82 4.51 10.92
C MET A 177 20.75 5.63 10.46
N ASN A 178 22.06 5.37 10.42
CA ASN A 178 23.04 6.37 9.98
C ASN A 178 22.84 6.75 8.50
N VAL A 179 22.50 5.79 7.63
CA VAL A 179 22.17 6.07 6.23
C VAL A 179 20.94 6.97 6.13
N LEU A 180 19.89 6.71 6.90
CA LEU A 180 18.68 7.54 6.92
C LEU A 180 18.96 8.96 7.44
N MET A 181 19.78 9.09 8.49
CA MET A 181 20.18 10.39 9.03
C MET A 181 21.05 11.19 8.05
N GLN A 182 21.98 10.52 7.35
CA GLN A 182 22.78 11.14 6.29
C GLN A 182 21.89 11.60 5.13
N ARG A 183 20.92 10.78 4.71
CA ARG A 183 19.92 11.18 3.72
C ARG A 183 19.14 12.40 4.19
N HIS A 184 18.68 12.41 5.43
CA HIS A 184 17.92 13.54 5.98
C HIS A 184 18.73 14.84 5.96
N ALA A 185 20.03 14.78 6.27
CA ALA A 185 20.92 15.94 6.22
C ALA A 185 21.25 16.42 4.80
N THR A 186 21.29 15.51 3.82
CA THR A 186 21.72 15.82 2.44
C THR A 186 20.57 15.97 1.44
N GLY A 187 19.36 15.59 1.84
CA GLY A 187 18.14 15.64 1.02
C GLY A 187 17.94 14.44 0.09
N CYS A 188 18.91 13.54 -0.08
CA CYS A 188 18.79 12.34 -0.92
C CYS A 188 19.74 11.23 -0.48
N ALA A 189 19.51 10.00 -0.94
CA ALA A 189 20.42 8.88 -0.68
C ALA A 189 21.40 8.70 -1.84
N GLY A 190 22.70 8.82 -1.56
CA GLY A 190 23.73 8.50 -2.55
C GLY A 190 23.61 7.05 -3.06
N ARG A 191 23.98 6.80 -4.31
CA ARG A 191 23.87 5.47 -4.95
C ARG A 191 24.51 4.35 -4.12
N GLY A 192 25.69 4.57 -3.55
CA GLY A 192 26.36 3.59 -2.69
C GLY A 192 25.59 3.29 -1.39
N HIS A 193 24.89 4.28 -0.82
CA HIS A 193 24.00 4.06 0.32
C HIS A 193 22.80 3.20 -0.08
N LYS A 194 22.19 3.47 -1.24
CA LYS A 194 21.07 2.68 -1.76
C LYS A 194 21.46 1.22 -1.99
N GLU A 195 22.60 0.99 -2.65
CA GLU A 195 23.12 -0.36 -2.89
C GLU A 195 23.44 -1.10 -1.57
N LEU A 196 24.01 -0.41 -0.58
CA LEU A 196 24.24 -0.97 0.75
C LEU A 196 22.93 -1.39 1.45
N VAL A 197 21.94 -0.50 1.47
CA VAL A 197 20.63 -0.75 2.08
C VAL A 197 19.93 -1.93 1.38
N LEU A 198 19.95 -1.98 0.05
CA LEU A 198 19.40 -3.11 -0.71
C LEU A 198 20.10 -4.43 -0.36
N ASN A 199 21.43 -4.44 -0.23
CA ASN A 199 22.16 -5.64 0.15
C ASN A 199 21.76 -6.14 1.56
N ILE A 200 21.58 -5.22 2.51
CA ILE A 200 21.06 -5.54 3.85
C ILE A 200 19.65 -6.15 3.74
N PHE A 201 18.76 -5.52 2.95
CA PHE A 201 17.39 -6.01 2.75
C PHE A 201 17.32 -7.39 2.10
N ARG A 202 18.23 -7.70 1.17
CA ARG A 202 18.28 -8.99 0.47
C ARG A 202 18.88 -10.10 1.32
N HIS A 203 20.02 -9.83 1.95
CA HIS A 203 20.87 -10.91 2.45
C HIS A 203 20.87 -11.04 3.98
N GLU A 204 20.81 -9.94 4.72
CA GLU A 204 20.87 -9.99 6.18
C GLU A 204 19.47 -10.09 6.80
N THR A 205 18.60 -9.13 6.50
CA THR A 205 17.28 -9.04 7.15
C THR A 205 16.19 -9.81 6.39
N ARG A 206 16.48 -10.22 5.15
CA ARG A 206 15.53 -10.89 4.24
C ARG A 206 14.21 -10.13 4.07
N SER A 207 14.24 -8.81 4.23
CA SER A 207 13.03 -7.96 4.24
C SER A 207 12.31 -7.91 2.89
N LEU A 208 13.04 -8.06 1.78
CA LEU A 208 12.42 -8.16 0.46
C LEU A 208 11.64 -9.46 0.30
N ALA A 209 12.21 -10.59 0.71
CA ALA A 209 11.54 -11.90 0.67
C ALA A 209 10.31 -11.92 1.58
N PHE A 210 10.47 -11.41 2.81
CA PHE A 210 9.36 -11.24 3.74
C PHE A 210 8.22 -10.38 3.15
N THR A 211 8.55 -9.31 2.43
CA THR A 211 7.54 -8.46 1.80
C THR A 211 6.79 -9.18 0.68
N THR A 212 7.47 -10.00 -0.12
CA THR A 212 6.80 -10.84 -1.13
C THR A 212 5.86 -11.88 -0.48
N GLU A 213 6.25 -12.46 0.65
CA GLU A 213 5.40 -13.38 1.43
C GLU A 213 4.17 -12.66 1.99
N ALA A 214 4.35 -11.47 2.57
CA ALA A 214 3.26 -10.64 3.09
C ALA A 214 2.26 -10.27 1.99
N LEU A 215 2.75 -9.88 0.81
CA LEU A 215 1.91 -9.61 -0.37
C LEU A 215 1.14 -10.84 -0.82
N TRP A 216 1.79 -12.01 -0.82
CA TRP A 216 1.11 -13.26 -1.14
C TRP A 216 -0.02 -13.57 -0.15
N VAL A 217 0.23 -13.43 1.16
CA VAL A 217 -0.79 -13.63 2.21
C VAL A 217 -1.96 -12.65 2.06
N LEU A 218 -1.68 -11.37 1.85
CA LEU A 218 -2.71 -10.35 1.58
C LEU A 218 -3.52 -10.70 0.31
N GLY A 219 -2.85 -11.20 -0.72
CA GLY A 219 -3.49 -11.69 -1.93
C GLY A 219 -4.49 -12.82 -1.67
N GLN A 220 -4.12 -13.79 -0.83
CA GLN A 220 -5.05 -14.86 -0.43
C GLN A 220 -6.23 -14.34 0.39
N GLN A 221 -5.99 -13.39 1.30
CA GLN A 221 -7.06 -12.77 2.08
C GLN A 221 -8.06 -12.01 1.18
N ILE A 222 -7.57 -11.32 0.15
CA ILE A 222 -8.42 -10.66 -0.86
C ILE A 222 -9.29 -11.69 -1.59
N GLU A 223 -8.70 -12.81 -2.04
CA GLU A 223 -9.45 -13.87 -2.74
C GLU A 223 -10.53 -14.51 -1.86
N LEU A 224 -10.24 -14.73 -0.57
CA LEU A 224 -11.20 -15.24 0.41
C LEU A 224 -12.35 -14.25 0.64
N GLU A 225 -12.05 -12.96 0.75
CA GLU A 225 -13.05 -11.91 0.94
C GLU A 225 -13.94 -11.76 -0.30
N ILE A 226 -13.36 -11.80 -1.51
CA ILE A 226 -14.12 -11.85 -2.76
C ILE A 226 -15.05 -13.06 -2.77
N GLN A 227 -14.55 -14.25 -2.41
CA GLN A 227 -15.36 -15.45 -2.36
C GLN A 227 -16.51 -15.33 -1.35
N ALA A 228 -16.29 -14.72 -0.19
CA ALA A 228 -17.33 -14.47 0.80
C ALA A 228 -18.42 -13.53 0.25
N LEU A 229 -18.02 -12.46 -0.44
CA LEU A 229 -18.94 -11.51 -1.08
C LEU A 229 -19.74 -12.15 -2.23
N GLU A 230 -19.10 -12.97 -3.07
CA GLU A 230 -19.78 -13.71 -4.14
C GLU A 230 -20.82 -14.70 -3.57
N ARG A 231 -20.52 -15.36 -2.45
CA ARG A 231 -21.50 -16.22 -1.75
C ARG A 231 -22.65 -15.40 -1.16
N ALA A 232 -22.36 -14.25 -0.56
CA ALA A 232 -23.37 -13.38 0.03
C ALA A 232 -24.30 -12.75 -1.02
N THR A 233 -23.77 -12.44 -2.21
CA THR A 233 -24.50 -11.80 -3.32
C THR A 233 -25.03 -12.79 -4.35
N LEU A 234 -24.67 -14.08 -4.22
CA LEU A 234 -24.96 -15.15 -5.19
C LEU A 234 -24.51 -14.82 -6.63
N THR A 235 -23.53 -13.92 -6.76
CA THR A 235 -23.07 -13.38 -8.04
C THR A 235 -21.56 -13.47 -8.10
N ALA A 236 -21.02 -14.17 -9.10
CA ALA A 236 -19.59 -14.25 -9.34
C ALA A 236 -19.05 -12.97 -9.97
N ASN A 237 -17.82 -12.57 -9.61
CA ASN A 237 -17.14 -11.41 -10.18
C ASN A 237 -15.81 -11.83 -10.84
N PRO A 238 -15.87 -12.43 -12.06
CA PRO A 238 -14.68 -12.93 -12.74
C PRO A 238 -13.69 -11.81 -13.11
N VAL A 239 -14.19 -10.60 -13.37
CA VAL A 239 -13.35 -9.43 -13.70
C VAL A 239 -12.48 -9.04 -12.51
N LEU A 240 -13.08 -8.96 -11.31
CA LEU A 240 -12.34 -8.64 -10.09
C LEU A 240 -11.30 -9.71 -9.75
N ARG A 241 -11.65 -11.00 -9.92
CA ARG A 241 -10.69 -12.10 -9.74
C ARG A 241 -9.52 -12.03 -10.70
N GLU A 242 -9.78 -11.75 -11.97
CA GLU A 242 -8.70 -11.61 -12.96
C GLU A 242 -7.80 -10.41 -12.66
N MET A 243 -8.38 -9.29 -12.22
CA MET A 243 -7.62 -8.13 -11.76
C MET A 243 -6.69 -8.51 -10.59
N VAL A 244 -7.19 -9.23 -9.58
CA VAL A 244 -6.38 -9.67 -8.43
C VAL A 244 -5.26 -10.60 -8.86
N ARG A 245 -5.54 -11.58 -9.72
CA ARG A 245 -4.51 -12.50 -10.26
C ARG A 245 -3.41 -11.76 -11.01
N SER A 246 -3.78 -10.78 -11.83
CA SER A 246 -2.80 -9.97 -12.58
C SER A 246 -1.84 -9.20 -11.67
N LEU A 247 -2.31 -8.81 -10.48
CA LEU A 247 -1.51 -8.09 -9.48
C LEU A 247 -0.59 -9.01 -8.69
N GLN A 248 -0.88 -10.31 -8.62
CA GLN A 248 -0.12 -11.32 -7.87
C GLN A 248 0.99 -11.99 -8.69
N VAL A 249 1.08 -11.72 -10.01
CA VAL A 249 2.11 -12.31 -10.87
C VAL A 249 3.50 -11.97 -10.34
N GLY A 250 4.30 -13.01 -10.06
CA GLY A 250 5.66 -12.88 -9.53
C GLY A 250 5.78 -12.90 -8.00
N LEU A 251 4.67 -13.03 -7.26
CA LEU A 251 4.70 -13.23 -5.80
C LEU A 251 4.91 -14.72 -5.48
N THR A 252 5.91 -15.02 -4.67
CA THR A 252 6.23 -16.38 -4.25
C THR A 252 5.47 -16.76 -2.97
N PRO A 253 4.96 -18.00 -2.86
CA PRO A 253 4.42 -18.51 -1.61
C PRO A 253 5.53 -18.59 -0.54
N PRO A 254 5.21 -18.46 0.76
CA PRO A 254 6.17 -18.64 1.83
C PRO A 254 6.79 -20.03 1.85
N ASP A 255 8.04 -20.13 2.31
CA ASP A 255 8.73 -21.43 2.48
C ASP A 255 7.90 -22.37 3.38
N GLY A 256 7.48 -23.51 2.80
CA GLY A 256 6.64 -24.52 3.49
C GLY A 256 5.15 -24.50 3.15
N TYR A 257 4.70 -23.64 2.23
CA TYR A 257 3.33 -23.67 1.70
C TYR A 257 3.20 -24.70 0.57
N GLY A 258 2.78 -25.92 0.91
CA GLY A 258 2.43 -26.95 -0.08
C GLY A 258 0.96 -26.84 -0.47
N PHE A 259 0.67 -26.86 -1.77
CA PHE A 259 -0.69 -27.16 -2.26
C PHE A 259 -0.95 -28.65 -2.01
N GLU A 260 -1.80 -28.99 -1.04
CA GLU A 260 -2.50 -30.28 -1.13
C GLU A 260 -3.55 -30.13 -2.25
N GLU A 261 -3.26 -30.75 -3.40
CA GLU A 261 -4.30 -31.04 -4.38
C GLU A 261 -5.42 -31.79 -3.66
N VAL A 262 -6.64 -31.26 -3.73
CA VAL A 262 -7.85 -31.96 -3.26
C VAL A 262 -8.16 -33.09 -4.24
N GLY A 263 -7.36 -34.15 -4.17
CA GLY A 263 -7.65 -35.47 -4.70
C GLY A 263 -8.43 -36.23 -3.64
N GLY A 264 -9.66 -36.64 -3.98
CA GLY A 264 -10.58 -37.29 -3.04
C GLY A 264 -10.01 -38.57 -2.44
N GLY A 265 -10.12 -38.70 -1.12
CA GLY A 265 -10.01 -40.00 -0.42
C GLY A 265 -9.31 -39.94 0.92
N GLY A 266 -10.09 -39.97 2.00
CA GLY A 266 -9.73 -40.69 3.24
C GLY A 266 -8.83 -39.98 4.26
N GLY A 267 -9.48 -39.45 5.30
CA GLY A 267 -9.11 -39.51 6.73
C GLY A 267 -7.64 -39.43 7.18
N GLY A 268 -7.34 -38.42 7.99
CA GLY A 268 -6.18 -38.44 8.91
C GLY A 268 -5.60 -37.05 9.11
N GLY A 269 -5.60 -36.55 10.35
CA GLY A 269 -5.29 -35.16 10.66
C GLY A 269 -3.84 -34.75 10.37
N ALA A 270 -3.69 -33.55 9.81
CA ALA A 270 -2.44 -32.81 9.80
C ALA A 270 -2.75 -31.30 9.81
N VAL A 271 -3.02 -30.73 10.98
CA VAL A 271 -2.98 -29.27 11.19
C VAL A 271 -1.50 -28.88 11.26
N GLY A 272 -0.86 -28.80 10.10
CA GLY A 272 0.59 -28.68 9.95
C GLY A 272 1.04 -27.29 9.54
N ARG A 273 1.57 -26.52 10.50
CA ARG A 273 2.57 -25.41 10.37
C ARG A 273 2.28 -24.18 9.49
N GLY A 274 1.37 -24.21 8.51
CA GLY A 274 1.01 -23.04 7.69
C GLY A 274 0.35 -21.89 8.47
N ALA A 275 -0.27 -22.20 9.62
CA ALA A 275 -0.95 -21.23 10.48
C ALA A 275 -0.02 -20.35 11.34
N ARG A 276 1.29 -20.62 11.41
CA ARG A 276 2.20 -19.80 12.23
C ARG A 276 2.67 -18.51 11.55
N ILE A 277 2.51 -18.39 10.22
CA ILE A 277 2.85 -17.16 9.49
C ILE A 277 1.71 -16.13 9.62
N SER A 278 0.47 -16.56 9.86
CA SER A 278 -0.69 -15.66 9.93
C SER A 278 -0.86 -14.93 11.28
N GLU A 279 -0.31 -15.44 12.38
CA GLU A 279 -0.65 -14.92 13.72
C GLU A 279 0.38 -13.93 14.32
N GLY A 280 1.56 -13.78 13.72
CA GLY A 280 2.64 -12.93 14.27
C GLY A 280 3.23 -11.89 13.31
N VAL A 281 2.79 -11.88 12.05
CA VAL A 281 3.39 -11.05 11.00
C VAL A 281 2.70 -9.68 10.97
N LEU A 282 3.27 -8.74 11.73
CA LEU A 282 2.99 -7.30 11.66
C LEU A 282 1.52 -6.84 11.82
N GLY A 283 0.63 -7.68 12.35
CA GLY A 283 -0.79 -7.30 12.53
C GLY A 283 -1.59 -7.22 11.22
N LEU A 284 -1.16 -7.96 10.18
CA LEU A 284 -1.87 -8.04 8.90
C LEU A 284 -3.22 -8.77 8.98
N SER A 285 -3.53 -9.43 10.11
CA SER A 285 -4.85 -9.96 10.41
C SER A 285 -5.80 -8.83 10.82
N CYS A 286 -6.73 -8.46 9.93
CA CYS A 286 -7.92 -7.67 10.27
C CYS A 286 -8.91 -8.48 11.10
#